data_AF-A0A3S3GR59-F1
#
_entry.id   AF-A0A3S3GR59-F1
#
_cell.length_a   1.000
_cell.length_b   1.000
_cell.length_c   1.000
_cell.angle_alpha   90.00
_cell.angle_beta   90.00
_cell.angle_gamma   90.00
#
_symmetry.space_group_name_H-M   'P 1'
#
loop_
_entity.id
_entity.type
_entity.pdbx_description
1 polymer ?
#
loop_
_entity_poly.entity_id
_entity_poly.type
_entity_poly.pdbx_seq_one_letter_code
_entity_poly.pdbx_strand_id
1 'polypeptide(L)'
;MDDAKFEVRLEPDRKDRMVHARVSADEYAAIEKAAKAADMTVSGFFRSLILEGAGVGPILTKEDRAIMALLLEDMRAIGVNLNQVARSINSGKSVHPSELDINLANVQRVQAAVMTELRSLSKRAGHKRRGEG
;
A
#
# COMPACT_ATOMS: atom_id res chain seq x y z
N MET A 1 -12.44 -16.98 -20.21
CA MET A 1 -12.27 -15.78 -19.35
C MET A 1 -11.00 -16.04 -18.59
N ASP A 2 -9.95 -15.30 -18.90
CA ASP A 2 -8.59 -15.60 -18.42
C ASP A 2 -8.52 -15.31 -16.91
N ASP A 3 -8.31 -16.35 -16.10
CA ASP A 3 -8.08 -16.23 -14.66
C ASP A 3 -6.71 -15.58 -14.45
N ALA A 4 -6.67 -14.25 -14.53
CA ALA A 4 -5.52 -13.47 -14.11
C ALA A 4 -5.33 -13.66 -12.60
N LYS A 5 -4.61 -14.72 -12.22
CA LYS A 5 -4.10 -14.90 -10.87
C LYS A 5 -3.21 -13.71 -10.56
N PHE A 6 -3.67 -12.83 -9.67
CA PHE A 6 -2.83 -11.82 -9.07
C PHE A 6 -1.73 -12.55 -8.30
N GLU A 7 -0.58 -12.73 -8.94
CA GLU A 7 0.60 -13.35 -8.34
C GLU A 7 1.21 -12.33 -7.38
N VAL A 8 0.68 -12.28 -6.16
CA VAL A 8 1.28 -11.50 -5.08
C VAL A 8 2.52 -12.25 -4.64
N ARG A 9 3.70 -11.84 -5.11
CA ARG A 9 4.98 -12.31 -4.56
C ARG A 9 5.03 -11.92 -3.08
N LEU A 10 4.86 -12.90 -2.21
CA LEU A 10 4.86 -12.75 -0.76
C LEU A 10 6.27 -12.62 -0.18
N GLU A 11 7.29 -13.12 -0.90
CA GLU A 11 8.69 -13.10 -0.47
C GLU A 11 9.46 -12.00 -1.23
N PRO A 12 10.11 -11.05 -0.55
CA PRO A 12 10.97 -10.07 -1.20
C PRO A 12 12.20 -10.76 -1.80
N ASP A 13 12.48 -10.51 -3.09
CA ASP A 13 13.75 -10.94 -3.69
C ASP A 13 14.94 -10.45 -2.86
N ARG A 14 15.94 -11.33 -2.69
CA ARG A 14 17.14 -11.02 -1.91
C ARG A 14 17.86 -9.81 -2.53
N LYS A 15 18.09 -8.76 -1.74
CA LYS A 15 18.83 -7.56 -2.15
C LYS A 15 20.33 -7.87 -2.15
N ASP A 16 20.88 -8.26 -3.29
CA ASP A 16 22.29 -8.70 -3.45
C ASP A 16 23.20 -7.65 -4.09
N ARG A 17 22.64 -6.56 -4.66
CA ARG A 17 23.39 -5.45 -5.25
C ARG A 17 23.55 -4.28 -4.26
N MET A 18 24.72 -3.64 -4.28
CA MET A 18 25.05 -2.49 -3.44
C MET A 18 25.22 -1.23 -4.30
N VAL A 19 24.70 -0.09 -3.80
CA VAL A 19 24.93 1.24 -4.37
C VAL A 19 25.87 1.99 -3.42
N HIS A 20 26.99 2.49 -3.95
CA HIS A 20 27.97 3.25 -3.18
C HIS A 20 27.82 4.75 -3.45
N ALA A 21 27.73 5.55 -2.39
CA ALA A 21 27.82 7.00 -2.44
C ALA A 21 28.78 7.47 -1.35
N ARG A 22 29.68 8.39 -1.68
CA ARG A 22 30.53 9.06 -0.69
C ARG A 22 29.78 10.27 -0.16
N VAL A 23 29.80 10.45 1.15
CA VAL A 23 29.22 11.60 1.86
C VAL A 23 30.20 12.07 2.91
N SER A 24 30.21 13.37 3.16
CA SER A 24 30.85 13.99 4.31
C SER A 24 30.11 13.67 5.61
N ALA A 25 30.71 14.01 6.74
CA ALA A 25 30.10 13.82 8.06
C ALA A 25 28.79 14.63 8.21
N ASP A 26 28.79 15.88 7.72
CA ASP A 26 27.62 16.76 7.80
C ASP A 26 26.46 16.27 6.92
N GLU A 27 26.77 15.79 5.71
CA GLU A 27 25.80 15.17 4.82
C GLU A 27 25.21 13.90 5.46
N TYR A 28 26.04 13.06 6.08
CA TYR A 28 25.56 11.87 6.77
C TYR A 28 24.63 12.21 7.95
N ALA A 29 24.98 13.22 8.76
CA ALA A 29 24.14 13.67 9.87
C ALA A 29 22.78 14.22 9.38
N ALA A 30 22.77 14.95 8.27
CA ALA A 30 21.53 15.42 7.64
C ALA A 30 20.65 14.25 7.17
N ILE A 31 21.26 13.24 6.54
CA ILE A 31 20.56 12.03 6.10
C ILE A 31 19.99 11.26 7.30
N GLU A 32 20.76 11.10 8.38
CA GLU A 32 20.31 10.42 9.59
C GLU A 32 19.11 11.12 10.22
N LYS A 33 19.14 12.46 10.33
CA LYS A 33 18.02 13.25 10.82
C LYS A 33 16.77 13.07 9.97
N ALA A 34 16.92 13.09 8.63
CA ALA A 34 15.81 12.90 7.71
C ALA A 34 15.22 11.48 7.78
N ALA A 35 16.08 10.45 7.85
CA ALA A 35 15.67 9.06 8.00
C ALA A 35 14.89 8.84 9.31
N LYS A 36 15.37 9.41 10.42
CA LYS A 36 14.67 9.38 11.71
C LYS A 36 13.31 10.06 11.65
N ALA A 37 13.21 11.22 11.01
CA ALA A 37 11.94 11.91 10.81
C ALA A 37 10.94 11.09 9.97
N ALA A 38 11.43 10.26 9.04
CA ALA A 38 10.64 9.34 8.22
C ALA A 38 10.34 7.98 8.88
N ASP A 39 10.84 7.74 10.10
CA ASP A 39 10.75 6.45 10.81
C ASP A 39 11.37 5.30 9.98
N MET A 40 12.58 5.55 9.46
CA MET A 40 13.32 4.61 8.60
C MET A 40 14.77 4.49 9.06
N THR A 41 15.41 3.37 8.72
CA THR A 41 16.87 3.28 8.76
C THR A 41 17.47 4.16 7.66
N VAL A 42 18.72 4.63 7.85
CA VAL A 42 19.44 5.42 6.84
C VAL A 42 19.46 4.72 5.47
N SER A 43 19.76 3.43 5.44
CA SER A 43 19.76 2.62 4.21
C SER A 43 18.38 2.45 3.59
N GLY A 44 17.33 2.33 4.42
CA GLY A 44 15.94 2.29 3.96
C GLY A 44 15.51 3.59 3.32
N PHE A 45 15.81 4.72 3.96
CA PHE A 45 15.49 6.07 3.48
C PHE A 45 16.25 6.40 2.18
N PHE A 46 17.55 6.12 2.13
CA PHE A 46 18.36 6.34 0.93
C PHE A 46 17.85 5.50 -0.25
N ARG A 47 17.57 4.21 -0.03
CA ARG A 47 16.99 3.34 -1.05
C ARG A 47 15.63 3.85 -1.53
N SER A 48 14.77 4.32 -0.62
CA SER A 48 13.44 4.79 -0.99
C SER A 48 13.49 6.06 -1.85
N LEU A 49 14.43 6.97 -1.57
CA LEU A 49 14.66 8.16 -2.40
C LEU A 49 15.18 7.79 -3.80
N ILE A 50 16.15 6.90 -3.91
CA ILE A 50 16.69 6.47 -5.21
C ILE A 50 15.61 5.77 -6.04
N LEU A 51 14.80 4.91 -5.41
CA LEU A 51 13.71 4.22 -6.10
C LEU A 51 12.60 5.19 -6.51
N GLU A 52 12.21 6.14 -5.66
CA GLU A 52 11.25 7.19 -6.03
C GLU A 52 11.77 8.03 -7.20
N GLY A 53 13.03 8.44 -7.17
CA GLY A 53 13.70 9.16 -8.26
C GLY A 53 13.80 8.34 -9.55
N ALA A 54 13.92 7.01 -9.46
CA ALA A 54 13.86 6.09 -10.59
C ALA A 54 12.43 5.77 -11.05
N GLY A 55 11.40 6.36 -10.44
CA GLY A 55 9.98 6.10 -10.75
C GLY A 55 9.44 4.78 -10.19
N VAL A 56 10.20 4.08 -9.35
CA VAL A 56 9.82 2.81 -8.72
C VAL A 56 9.07 3.06 -7.42
N GLY A 57 7.78 3.41 -7.55
CA GLY A 57 6.83 3.57 -6.45
C GLY A 57 7.08 4.80 -5.57
N PRO A 58 6.06 5.26 -4.81
CA PRO A 58 6.21 6.41 -3.92
C PRO A 58 6.91 6.03 -2.60
N ILE A 59 7.62 6.99 -1.98
CA ILE A 59 7.97 6.88 -0.56
C ILE A 59 6.68 6.97 0.25
N LEU A 60 6.33 5.89 0.95
CA LEU A 60 5.24 5.89 1.91
C LEU A 60 5.74 6.40 3.26
N THR A 61 5.05 7.38 3.82
CA THR A 61 5.27 7.85 5.19
C THR A 61 4.72 6.83 6.20
N LYS A 62 4.99 7.04 7.50
CA LYS A 62 4.39 6.23 8.57
C LYS A 62 2.86 6.29 8.55
N GLU A 63 2.30 7.47 8.32
CA GLU A 63 0.86 7.70 8.23
C GLU A 63 0.27 6.94 7.04
N ASP A 64 0.92 7.01 5.88
CA ASP A 64 0.49 6.25 4.69
C ASP A 64 0.46 4.74 4.95
N ARG A 65 1.50 4.22 5.62
CA ARG A 65 1.55 2.79 5.99
C ARG A 65 0.45 2.42 6.98
N ALA A 66 0.14 3.28 7.94
CA ALA A 66 -0.93 3.05 8.92
C ALA A 66 -2.32 3.05 8.25
N ILE A 67 -2.57 4.02 7.36
CA ILE A 67 -3.81 4.09 6.57
C ILE A 67 -3.95 2.82 5.71
N MET A 68 -2.89 2.40 5.01
CA MET A 68 -2.93 1.16 4.22
C MET A 68 -3.19 -0.09 5.06
N ALA A 69 -2.62 -0.16 6.27
CA ALA A 69 -2.85 -1.29 7.17
C ALA A 69 -4.32 -1.37 7.62
N LEU A 70 -4.93 -0.22 7.94
CA LEU A 70 -6.36 -0.14 8.29
C LEU A 70 -7.24 -0.57 7.12
N LEU A 71 -6.98 -0.04 5.92
CA LEU A 71 -7.71 -0.43 4.72
C LEU A 71 -7.58 -1.93 4.41
N LEU A 72 -6.41 -2.52 4.65
CA LEU A 72 -6.19 -3.96 4.45
C LEU A 72 -7.02 -4.80 5.44
N GLU A 73 -7.16 -4.35 6.68
CA GLU A 73 -8.00 -5.01 7.68
C GLU A 73 -9.47 -4.96 7.29
N ASP A 74 -9.96 -3.80 6.88
CA ASP A 74 -11.32 -3.62 6.37
C ASP A 74 -11.61 -4.52 5.16
N MET A 75 -10.66 -4.60 4.22
CA MET A 75 -10.78 -5.48 3.05
C MET A 75 -10.81 -6.97 3.43
N ARG A 76 -10.05 -7.38 4.45
CA ARG A 76 -10.09 -8.76 4.96
C ARG A 76 -11.44 -9.10 5.56
N ALA A 77 -12.00 -8.20 6.38
CA ALA A 77 -13.32 -8.39 6.98
C ALA A 77 -14.40 -8.56 5.90
N ILE A 78 -14.35 -7.74 4.85
CA ILE A 78 -15.24 -7.88 3.68
C ILE A 78 -15.07 -9.24 3.00
N GLY A 79 -13.83 -9.67 2.76
CA GLY A 79 -13.56 -10.96 2.12
C GLY A 79 -14.12 -12.14 2.92
N VAL A 80 -14.01 -12.09 4.26
CA VAL A 80 -14.61 -13.07 5.16
C VAL A 80 -16.13 -13.11 5.00
N ASN A 81 -16.80 -11.96 5.03
CA ASN A 81 -18.26 -11.89 4.90
C ASN A 81 -18.74 -12.39 3.53
N LEU A 82 -18.08 -11.99 2.44
CA LEU A 82 -18.40 -12.46 1.08
C LEU A 82 -18.24 -13.98 0.96
N ASN A 83 -17.18 -14.55 1.55
CA ASN A 83 -16.95 -15.98 1.58
C ASN A 83 -18.03 -16.72 2.39
N GLN A 84 -18.54 -16.14 3.47
CA GLN A 84 -19.67 -16.70 4.22
C GLN A 84 -20.96 -16.71 3.39
N VAL A 85 -21.28 -15.61 2.71
CA VAL A 85 -22.44 -15.52 1.80
C VAL A 85 -22.34 -16.57 0.69
N ALA A 86 -21.17 -16.66 0.03
CA ALA A 86 -20.92 -17.65 -1.01
C ALA A 86 -21.10 -19.09 -0.51
N ARG A 87 -20.57 -19.41 0.69
CA ARG A 87 -20.75 -20.74 1.30
C ARG A 87 -22.21 -21.04 1.62
N SER A 88 -22.96 -20.06 2.11
CA SER A 88 -24.39 -20.22 2.41
C SER A 88 -25.18 -20.59 1.15
N ILE A 89 -25.00 -19.81 0.08
CA ILE A 89 -25.61 -20.05 -1.23
C ILE A 89 -25.20 -21.42 -1.78
N ASN A 90 -23.90 -21.74 -1.77
CA ASN A 90 -23.39 -23.02 -2.28
C ASN A 90 -23.87 -24.23 -1.47
N SER A 91 -24.23 -24.04 -0.20
CA SER A 91 -24.82 -25.08 0.65
C SER A 91 -26.34 -25.23 0.48
N GLY A 92 -26.95 -24.49 -0.45
CA GLY A 92 -28.40 -24.50 -0.69
C GLY A 92 -29.20 -23.75 0.36
N LYS A 93 -28.56 -22.97 1.24
CA LYS A 93 -29.24 -22.16 2.25
C LYS A 93 -29.72 -20.86 1.62
N SER A 94 -30.93 -20.44 1.95
CA SER A 94 -31.45 -19.12 1.57
C SER A 94 -30.72 -18.04 2.37
N VAL A 95 -30.09 -17.08 1.68
CA VAL A 95 -29.55 -15.86 2.28
C VAL A 95 -30.62 -14.79 2.24
N HIS A 96 -30.82 -14.08 3.35
CA HIS A 96 -31.82 -13.02 3.40
C HIS A 96 -31.36 -11.81 2.54
N PRO A 97 -32.22 -11.20 1.70
CA PRO A 97 -31.83 -10.08 0.84
C PRO A 97 -31.13 -8.93 1.57
N SER A 98 -31.54 -8.64 2.81
CA SER A 98 -30.89 -7.59 3.62
C SER A 98 -29.44 -7.90 3.99
N GLU A 99 -29.05 -9.18 4.13
CA GLU A 99 -27.65 -9.56 4.39
C GLU A 99 -26.78 -9.32 3.16
N LEU A 100 -27.32 -9.54 1.96
CA LEU A 100 -26.67 -9.21 0.70
C LEU A 100 -26.49 -7.70 0.56
N ASP A 101 -27.53 -6.91 0.84
CA ASP A 101 -27.50 -5.45 0.75
C ASP A 101 -26.48 -4.82 1.71
N ILE A 102 -26.42 -5.31 2.96
CA ILE A 102 -25.43 -4.84 3.95
C ILE A 102 -24.01 -5.14 3.49
N ASN A 103 -23.76 -6.34 2.99
CA ASN A 103 -22.43 -6.70 2.50
C ASN A 103 -22.03 -5.90 1.27
N LEU A 104 -22.95 -5.66 0.34
CA LEU A 104 -22.72 -4.82 -0.84
C LEU A 104 -22.38 -3.37 -0.44
N ALA A 105 -23.13 -2.80 0.50
CA ALA A 105 -22.87 -1.44 1.00
C ALA A 105 -21.49 -1.33 1.68
N ASN A 106 -21.08 -2.34 2.45
CA ASN A 106 -19.77 -2.38 3.09
C ASN A 106 -18.64 -2.48 2.05
N VAL A 107 -18.79 -3.34 1.04
CA VAL A 107 -17.84 -3.45 -0.09
C VAL A 107 -17.66 -2.10 -0.78
N GLN A 108 -18.76 -1.44 -1.14
CA GLN A 108 -18.73 -0.15 -1.84
C GLN A 108 -18.05 0.95 -0.99
N ARG A 109 -18.31 0.98 0.31
CA ARG A 109 -17.70 1.97 1.22
C ARG A 109 -16.18 1.80 1.31
N VAL A 110 -15.70 0.58 1.53
CA VAL A 110 -14.26 0.32 1.62
C VAL A 110 -13.58 0.50 0.27
N GLN A 111 -14.22 0.09 -0.83
CA GLN A 111 -13.73 0.37 -2.18
C GLN A 111 -13.53 1.88 -2.40
N ALA A 112 -14.50 2.70 -2.01
CA ALA A 112 -14.41 4.15 -2.14
C ALA A 112 -13.26 4.74 -1.29
N ALA A 113 -13.09 4.25 -0.05
CA ALA A 113 -12.00 4.65 0.84
C ALA A 113 -10.63 4.31 0.25
N VAL A 114 -10.44 3.06 -0.19
CA VAL A 114 -9.21 2.60 -0.85
C VAL A 114 -8.88 3.45 -2.08
N MET A 115 -9.88 3.69 -2.95
CA MET A 115 -9.67 4.48 -4.16
C MET A 115 -9.31 5.94 -3.86
N THR A 116 -9.82 6.51 -2.76
CA THR A 116 -9.50 7.87 -2.34
C THR A 116 -8.06 7.98 -1.86
N GLU A 117 -7.62 7.04 -1.01
CA GLU A 117 -6.25 7.02 -0.49
C GLU A 117 -5.22 6.77 -1.59
N LEU A 118 -5.49 5.84 -2.50
CA LEU A 118 -4.62 5.59 -3.66
C LEU A 118 -4.48 6.83 -4.57
N ARG A 119 -5.56 7.60 -4.77
CA ARG A 119 -5.48 8.88 -5.51
C ARG A 119 -4.67 9.93 -4.76
N SER A 120 -4.83 10.03 -3.44
CA SER A 120 -4.06 10.95 -2.59
C SER A 120 -2.56 10.67 -2.67
N LEU A 121 -2.18 9.39 -2.56
CA LEU A 121 -0.80 8.92 -2.72
C LEU A 121 -0.24 9.22 -4.11
N SER A 122 -1.00 8.91 -5.16
CA SER A 122 -0.59 9.14 -6.56
C SER A 122 -0.40 10.62 -6.86
N LYS A 123 -1.24 11.50 -6.29
CA LYS A 123 -1.10 12.97 -6.42
C LYS A 123 0.15 13.47 -5.71
N ARG A 124 0.42 13.04 -4.47
CA ARG A 124 1.64 13.45 -3.74
C ARG A 124 2.91 13.01 -4.46
N ALA A 125 2.93 11.77 -4.97
CA ALA A 125 4.02 11.27 -5.80
C ALA A 125 4.18 12.06 -7.11
N GLY A 126 3.07 12.45 -7.74
CA GLY A 126 3.06 13.24 -8.97
C GLY A 126 3.45 14.71 -8.79
N HIS A 127 3.07 15.35 -7.69
CA HIS A 127 3.40 16.75 -7.40
C HIS A 127 4.89 16.96 -7.10
N LYS A 128 5.54 16.02 -6.39
CA LYS A 128 7.00 16.05 -6.23
C LYS A 128 7.74 16.01 -7.57
N ARG A 129 7.27 15.20 -8.53
CA ARG A 129 7.88 15.08 -9.88
C ARG A 129 7.75 16.32 -10.76
N ARG A 130 6.79 17.22 -10.50
CA ARG A 130 6.56 18.43 -11.32
C ARG A 130 7.13 19.71 -10.71
N GLY A 131 7.66 19.64 -9.48
CA GLY A 131 8.30 20.78 -8.81
C GLY A 131 9.78 20.98 -9.17
N GLU A 132 10.34 20.15 -10.06
CA GLU A 132 11.72 20.22 -10.54
C GLU A 132 11.81 20.65 -12.03
N GLY A 133 10.89 21.52 -12.46
CA GLY A 133 10.91 22.15 -13.79
C GLY A 133 11.32 23.62 -13.73
#